data_AF-A0A927AU99-F1
#
_entry.id   AF-A0A927AU99-F1
#
_cell.length_a   1.000
_cell.length_b   1.000
_cell.length_c   1.000
_cell.angle_alpha   90.00
_cell.angle_beta   90.00
_cell.angle_gamma   90.00
#
_symmetry.space_group_name_H-M   'P 1'
#
loop_
_entity.id
_entity.type
_entity.pdbx_description
1 polymer ?
#
loop_
_entity_poly.entity_id
_entity_poly.type
_entity_poly.pdbx_seq_one_letter_code
_entity_poly.pdbx_strand_id
1 'polypeptide(L)'
;MRTSLRFIWLFCLIALTYRSYAQTVYAGESTIDKAKVDGLYLTIQGDGKQLEKDWETELKKYGNLTSSRGTYRVTNADISAISSEPINLASTVKSSRSSATIFVSFDLGNGNFVRPGSTGYSAAESFLKNFSDNSLFGLEVKNAEGSFDDAQRIHQKTVRRGEQLQRAIELNAKEKDKLLKRIEENAKELEQLQKDIETNKTEQATALTELESRKKNIEAVKAKKN
;
A
#
# COMPACT_ATOMS: atom_id res chain seq x y z
N MET A 1 -31.46 15.75 -12.64
CA MET A 1 -30.80 17.07 -12.70
C MET A 1 -30.07 17.45 -11.41
N ARG A 2 -30.68 17.40 -10.20
CA ARG A 2 -30.00 17.80 -8.94
C ARG A 2 -28.79 16.93 -8.54
N THR A 3 -28.75 15.66 -8.91
CA THR A 3 -27.62 14.75 -8.63
C THR A 3 -26.46 14.97 -9.60
N SER A 4 -26.76 15.16 -10.89
CA SER A 4 -25.77 15.47 -11.94
C SER A 4 -25.05 16.79 -11.68
N LEU A 5 -25.76 17.82 -11.20
CA LEU A 5 -25.16 19.11 -10.83
C LEU A 5 -24.18 18.99 -9.64
N ARG A 6 -24.42 18.07 -8.71
CA ARG A 6 -23.54 17.83 -7.55
C ARG A 6 -22.24 17.12 -7.94
N PHE A 7 -22.30 16.18 -8.89
CA PHE A 7 -21.11 15.54 -9.43
C PHE A 7 -20.23 16.52 -10.21
N ILE A 8 -20.83 17.44 -10.97
CA ILE A 8 -20.10 18.50 -11.69
C ILE A 8 -19.42 19.47 -10.70
N TRP A 9 -20.10 19.86 -9.62
CA TRP A 9 -19.52 20.70 -8.58
C TRP A 9 -18.36 20.01 -7.83
N LEU A 10 -18.49 18.72 -7.54
CA LEU A 10 -17.42 17.93 -6.90
C LEU A 10 -16.19 17.82 -7.81
N PHE A 11 -16.41 17.65 -9.13
CA PHE A 11 -15.33 17.59 -10.12
C PHE A 11 -14.62 18.95 -10.29
N CYS A 12 -15.37 20.06 -10.29
CA CYS A 12 -14.79 21.42 -10.32
C CYS A 12 -13.99 21.77 -9.06
N LEU A 13 -14.37 21.27 -7.87
CA LEU A 13 -13.62 21.48 -6.63
C LEU A 13 -12.29 20.70 -6.59
N ILE A 14 -12.22 19.53 -7.24
CA ILE A 14 -10.98 18.75 -7.36
C ILE A 14 -10.03 19.38 -8.39
N ALA A 15 -10.56 20.02 -9.44
CA ALA A 15 -9.75 20.73 -10.44
C ALA A 15 -9.08 22.02 -9.89
N LEU A 16 -9.54 22.54 -8.74
CA LEU A 16 -9.00 23.77 -8.11
C LEU A 16 -7.81 23.53 -7.17
N THR A 17 -7.38 22.29 -6.94
CA THR A 17 -6.23 22.00 -6.06
C THR A 17 -4.88 21.91 -6.78
N TYR A 18 -4.82 22.17 -8.08
CA TYR A 18 -3.55 22.30 -8.79
C TYR A 18 -2.91 23.65 -8.45
N ARG A 19 -2.18 23.72 -7.34
CA ARG A 19 -1.20 24.78 -7.13
C ARG A 19 -0.13 24.60 -8.20
N SER A 20 -0.13 25.45 -9.22
CA SER A 20 1.02 25.58 -10.11
C SER A 20 2.18 26.14 -9.30
N TYR A 21 3.01 25.27 -8.74
CA TYR A 21 4.32 25.66 -8.26
C TYR A 21 5.14 26.00 -9.50
N ALA A 22 5.16 27.28 -9.87
CA ALA A 22 6.03 27.76 -10.92
C ALA A 22 7.48 27.48 -10.46
N GLN A 23 8.13 26.50 -11.09
CA GLN A 23 9.55 26.28 -10.91
C GLN A 23 10.27 27.44 -11.57
N THR A 24 10.81 28.34 -10.76
CA THR A 24 11.55 29.49 -11.26
C THR A 24 13.02 29.14 -11.30
N VAL A 25 13.56 29.01 -12.51
CA VAL A 25 14.99 29.17 -12.73
C VAL A 25 15.32 30.65 -12.60
N TYR A 26 16.35 31.00 -11.83
CA TYR A 26 16.78 32.39 -11.70
C TYR A 26 18.30 32.48 -11.66
N ALA A 27 18.84 33.59 -12.20
CA ALA A 27 20.27 33.84 -12.18
C ALA A 27 20.74 34.34 -10.81
N GLY A 28 21.97 34.01 -10.45
CA GLY A 28 22.62 34.52 -9.24
C GLY A 28 24.06 34.07 -9.14
N GLU A 29 24.72 34.49 -8.06
CA GLU A 29 26.09 34.10 -7.76
C GLU A 29 26.12 33.00 -6.67
N SER A 30 27.16 32.18 -6.69
CA SER A 30 27.50 31.30 -5.57
C SER A 30 29.01 31.24 -5.39
N THR A 31 29.44 30.84 -4.19
CA THR A 31 30.86 30.61 -3.90
C THR A 31 31.18 29.13 -4.03
N ILE A 32 32.00 28.77 -5.01
CA ILE A 32 32.55 27.42 -5.22
C ILE A 32 34.07 27.49 -5.07
N ASP A 33 34.64 26.65 -4.19
CA ASP A 33 36.09 26.63 -3.90
C ASP A 33 36.72 28.00 -3.59
N LYS A 34 35.98 28.84 -2.86
CA LYS A 34 36.37 30.22 -2.51
C LYS A 34 36.39 31.21 -3.70
N ALA A 35 35.96 30.80 -4.89
CA ALA A 35 35.72 31.69 -6.02
C ALA A 35 34.21 32.00 -6.13
N LYS A 36 33.88 33.26 -6.40
CA LYS A 36 32.51 33.64 -6.78
C LYS A 36 32.31 33.31 -8.25
N VAL A 37 31.21 32.64 -8.56
CA VAL A 37 30.84 32.23 -9.92
C VAL A 37 29.40 32.61 -10.21
N ASP A 38 29.16 33.09 -11.44
CA ASP A 38 27.83 33.32 -11.98
C ASP A 38 27.18 31.99 -12.34
N GLY A 39 25.87 31.89 -12.13
CA GLY A 39 25.13 30.70 -12.49
C GLY A 39 23.62 30.84 -12.34
N LEU A 40 22.97 29.70 -12.29
CA LEU A 40 21.53 29.54 -12.23
C LEU A 40 21.14 28.74 -10.99
N TYR A 41 20.04 29.15 -10.38
CA TYR A 41 19.39 28.43 -9.30
C TYR A 41 18.09 27.79 -9.80
N LEU A 42 17.80 26.60 -9.29
CA LEU A 42 16.55 25.90 -9.46
C LEU A 42 16.13 25.31 -8.11
N THR A 43 14.89 25.55 -7.68
CA THR A 43 14.31 24.89 -6.50
C THR A 43 13.18 23.97 -6.92
N ILE A 44 13.30 22.70 -6.53
CA ILE A 44 12.34 21.64 -6.83
C ILE A 44 11.71 21.17 -5.52
N GLN A 45 10.40 20.98 -5.49
CA GLN A 45 9.68 20.38 -4.36
C GLN A 45 9.66 18.85 -4.54
N GLY A 46 9.91 18.09 -3.48
CA GLY A 46 9.96 16.63 -3.54
C GLY A 46 10.95 16.04 -2.55
N ASP A 47 11.17 14.73 -2.62
CA ASP A 47 12.19 14.08 -1.79
C ASP A 47 13.58 14.59 -2.19
N GLY A 48 14.19 15.43 -1.35
CA GLY A 48 15.45 16.09 -1.68
C GLY A 48 16.63 15.12 -1.87
N LYS A 49 16.62 13.96 -1.19
CA LYS A 49 17.67 12.94 -1.38
C LYS A 49 17.55 12.25 -2.73
N GLN A 50 16.32 12.00 -3.19
CA GLN A 50 16.08 11.47 -4.52
C GLN A 50 16.47 12.50 -5.59
N LEU A 51 16.08 13.76 -5.42
CA LEU A 51 16.43 14.84 -6.35
C LEU A 51 17.94 15.04 -6.49
N GLU A 52 18.70 14.92 -5.40
CA GLU A 52 20.17 14.95 -5.42
C GLU A 52 20.77 13.78 -6.23
N LYS A 53 20.23 12.57 -6.08
CA LYS A 53 20.64 11.39 -6.87
C LYS A 53 20.27 11.52 -8.34
N ASP A 54 19.10 12.06 -8.63
CA ASP A 54 18.65 12.31 -9.99
C ASP A 54 19.57 13.33 -10.66
N TRP A 55 19.95 14.39 -9.93
CA TRP A 55 20.91 15.39 -10.41
C TRP A 55 22.28 14.78 -10.72
N GLU A 56 22.82 13.95 -9.82
CA GLU A 56 24.06 13.21 -10.11
C GLU A 56 23.96 12.34 -11.35
N THR A 57 22.81 11.70 -11.55
CA THR A 57 22.54 10.85 -12.72
C THR A 57 22.43 11.68 -13.99
N GLU A 58 21.80 12.85 -13.92
CA GLU A 58 21.70 13.80 -15.02
C GLU A 58 23.09 14.28 -15.44
N LEU A 59 23.91 14.72 -14.50
CA LEU A 59 25.26 15.23 -14.79
C LEU A 59 26.18 14.18 -15.45
N LYS A 60 26.05 12.90 -15.07
CA LYS A 60 26.84 11.80 -15.67
C LYS A 60 26.57 11.60 -17.16
N LYS A 61 25.44 12.09 -17.69
CA LYS A 61 25.13 12.00 -19.13
C LYS A 61 26.07 12.85 -19.99
N TYR A 62 26.63 13.91 -19.40
CA TYR A 62 27.39 14.93 -20.13
C TYR A 62 28.91 14.80 -19.93
N GLY A 63 29.37 13.85 -19.12
CA GLY A 63 30.79 13.59 -18.94
C GLY A 63 31.14 12.93 -17.60
N ASN A 64 32.42 12.93 -17.28
CA ASN A 64 32.94 12.36 -16.04
C ASN A 64 32.58 13.25 -14.84
N LEU A 65 31.63 12.79 -14.03
CA LEU A 65 31.24 13.45 -12.79
C LEU A 65 32.29 13.24 -11.70
N THR A 66 32.77 14.33 -11.13
CA THR A 66 33.55 14.34 -9.88
C THR A 66 32.76 15.05 -8.80
N SER A 67 32.80 14.53 -7.57
CA SER A 67 32.14 15.14 -6.42
C SER A 67 33.14 15.34 -5.28
N SER A 68 33.16 16.53 -4.70
CA SER A 68 34.00 16.87 -3.56
C SER A 68 33.33 17.93 -2.71
N ARG A 69 33.20 17.67 -1.40
CA ARG A 69 32.63 18.61 -0.40
C ARG A 69 31.27 19.20 -0.79
N GLY A 70 30.38 18.39 -1.38
CA GLY A 70 29.04 18.83 -1.81
C GLY A 70 29.03 19.68 -3.08
N THR A 71 30.15 19.73 -3.81
CA THR A 71 30.24 20.32 -5.14
C THR A 71 30.47 19.25 -6.18
N TYR A 72 29.63 19.26 -7.21
CA TYR A 72 29.68 18.39 -8.37
C TYR A 72 30.36 19.13 -9.53
N ARG A 73 31.26 18.44 -10.24
CA ARG A 73 31.94 18.99 -11.41
C ARG A 73 31.93 18.02 -12.56
N VAL A 74 31.67 18.54 -13.75
CA VAL A 74 31.86 17.84 -15.01
C VAL A 74 32.75 18.73 -15.87
N THR A 75 34.00 18.31 -16.02
CA THR A 75 34.99 18.98 -16.88
C THR A 75 34.82 18.50 -18.32
N ASN A 76 34.96 19.40 -19.31
CA ASN A 76 34.71 19.10 -20.72
C ASN A 76 33.33 18.45 -20.94
N ALA A 77 32.31 19.00 -20.27
CA ALA A 77 30.94 18.56 -20.42
C ALA A 77 30.44 18.82 -21.85
N ASP A 78 29.90 17.79 -22.50
CA ASP A 78 29.29 17.90 -23.81
C ASP A 78 27.80 18.25 -23.66
N ILE A 79 27.49 19.55 -23.66
CA ILE A 79 26.12 20.05 -23.60
C ILE A 79 25.87 20.92 -24.84
N SER A 80 25.76 20.26 -25.99
CA SER A 80 25.58 20.87 -27.31
C SER A 80 24.44 21.91 -27.39
N ALA A 81 23.41 21.78 -26.56
CA ALA A 81 22.32 22.76 -26.47
C ALA A 81 22.79 24.13 -25.94
N ILE A 82 23.81 24.16 -25.05
CA ILE A 82 24.33 25.38 -24.42
C ILE A 82 25.52 25.95 -25.22
N SER A 83 26.40 25.09 -25.72
CA SER A 83 27.63 25.48 -26.43
C SER A 83 28.02 24.42 -27.45
N SER A 84 28.56 24.84 -28.60
CA SER A 84 29.12 23.92 -29.61
C SER A 84 30.47 23.32 -29.19
N GLU A 85 31.19 23.98 -28.28
CA GLU A 85 32.44 23.50 -27.69
C GLU A 85 32.19 22.93 -26.29
N PRO A 86 32.98 21.94 -25.82
CA PRO A 86 32.88 21.41 -24.47
C PRO A 86 33.06 22.49 -23.40
N ILE A 87 32.26 22.43 -22.34
CA ILE A 87 32.21 23.46 -21.28
C ILE A 87 32.53 22.86 -19.91
N ASN A 88 32.89 23.71 -18.94
CA ASN A 88 33.04 23.26 -17.56
C ASN A 88 31.76 23.52 -16.77
N LEU A 89 31.22 22.47 -16.15
CA LEU A 89 30.06 22.57 -15.28
C LEU A 89 30.50 22.40 -13.83
N ALA A 90 30.04 23.30 -12.96
CA ALA A 90 30.12 23.13 -11.52
C ALA A 90 28.73 23.35 -10.89
N SER A 91 28.35 22.55 -9.91
CA SER A 91 27.07 22.69 -9.23
C SER A 91 27.12 22.29 -7.77
N THR A 92 26.17 22.79 -6.99
CA THR A 92 25.95 22.40 -5.59
C THR A 92 24.48 22.11 -5.38
N VAL A 93 24.17 21.15 -4.49
CA VAL A 93 22.80 20.79 -4.14
C VAL A 93 22.61 21.00 -2.65
N LYS A 94 21.59 21.78 -2.29
CA LYS A 94 21.11 21.94 -0.92
C LYS A 94 19.79 21.20 -0.79
N SER A 95 19.85 19.96 -0.31
CA SER A 95 18.69 19.10 -0.13
C SER A 95 18.06 19.27 1.26
N SER A 96 16.74 19.20 1.30
CA SER A 96 15.92 19.09 2.51
C SER A 96 15.02 17.86 2.41
N ARG A 97 14.16 17.61 3.39
CA ARG A 97 13.20 16.49 3.32
C ARG A 97 12.15 16.68 2.21
N SER A 98 11.82 17.92 1.86
CA SER A 98 10.70 18.24 0.97
C SER A 98 11.08 19.11 -0.22
N SER A 99 12.36 19.42 -0.39
CA SER A 99 12.85 20.19 -1.52
C SER A 99 14.34 19.97 -1.77
N ALA A 100 14.80 20.34 -2.95
CA ALA A 100 16.21 20.54 -3.25
C ALA A 100 16.40 21.86 -3.99
N THR A 101 17.40 22.64 -3.57
CA THR A 101 17.85 23.82 -4.30
C THR A 101 19.19 23.52 -4.95
N ILE A 102 19.23 23.59 -6.27
CA ILE A 102 20.40 23.35 -7.10
C ILE A 102 20.93 24.70 -7.54
N PHE A 103 22.23 24.90 -7.38
CA PHE A 103 22.98 25.94 -8.08
C PHE A 103 23.85 25.28 -9.13
N VAL A 104 23.88 25.81 -10.35
CA VAL A 104 24.77 25.35 -11.41
C VAL A 104 25.39 26.54 -12.16
N SER A 105 26.69 26.46 -12.42
CA SER A 105 27.43 27.38 -13.27
C SER A 105 27.93 26.64 -14.51
N PHE A 106 27.79 27.26 -15.67
CA PHE A 106 28.29 26.78 -16.95
C PHE A 106 29.38 27.74 -17.43
N ASP A 107 30.65 27.33 -17.37
CA ASP A 107 31.81 28.09 -17.86
C ASP A 107 32.08 27.70 -19.31
N LEU A 108 31.81 28.64 -20.22
CA LEU A 108 32.05 28.52 -21.66
C LEU A 108 33.55 28.59 -22.03
N GLY A 109 34.43 28.73 -21.04
CA GLY A 109 35.88 28.79 -21.18
C GLY A 109 36.46 30.10 -20.63
N ASN A 110 37.63 30.01 -20.00
CA ASN A 110 38.36 31.14 -19.42
C ASN A 110 37.55 31.97 -18.40
N GLY A 111 36.60 31.35 -17.69
CA GLY A 111 35.74 32.03 -16.71
C GLY A 111 34.60 32.82 -17.33
N ASN A 112 34.25 32.56 -18.60
CA ASN A 112 33.09 33.15 -19.26
C ASN A 112 31.83 32.34 -18.92
N PHE A 113 31.13 32.75 -17.88
CA PHE A 113 29.94 32.03 -17.41
C PHE A 113 28.67 32.38 -18.18
N VAL A 114 27.80 31.39 -18.34
CA VAL A 114 26.42 31.61 -18.81
C VAL A 114 25.66 32.47 -17.80
N ARG A 115 25.11 33.58 -18.27
CA ARG A 115 24.40 34.59 -17.47
C ARG A 115 23.31 35.26 -18.32
N PRO A 116 22.34 35.98 -17.71
CA PRO A 116 21.28 36.64 -18.48
C PRO A 116 21.85 37.49 -19.62
N GLY A 117 21.36 37.24 -20.84
CA GLY A 117 21.83 37.92 -22.05
C GLY A 117 23.07 37.33 -22.71
N SER A 118 23.73 36.31 -22.13
CA SER A 118 24.82 35.58 -22.80
C SER A 118 24.27 34.53 -23.77
N THR A 119 25.13 34.12 -24.72
CA THR A 119 24.91 32.90 -25.51
C THR A 119 24.71 31.71 -24.56
N GLY A 120 23.78 30.81 -24.89
CA GLY A 120 23.50 29.61 -24.11
C GLY A 120 22.57 29.80 -22.90
N TYR A 121 22.20 31.04 -22.52
CA TYR A 121 21.36 31.29 -21.34
C TYR A 121 19.99 30.60 -21.41
N SER A 122 19.25 30.82 -22.51
CA SER A 122 17.94 30.18 -22.70
C SER A 122 18.04 28.65 -22.70
N ALA A 123 19.12 28.10 -23.24
CA ALA A 123 19.34 26.66 -23.26
C ALA A 123 19.68 26.11 -21.86
N ALA A 124 20.46 26.85 -21.06
CA ALA A 124 20.75 26.51 -19.67
C ALA A 124 19.48 26.57 -18.79
N GLU A 125 18.59 27.55 -19.02
CA GLU A 125 17.28 27.57 -18.36
C GLU A 125 16.41 26.38 -18.77
N SER A 126 16.32 26.07 -20.07
CA SER A 126 15.59 24.91 -20.56
C SER A 126 16.16 23.60 -20.02
N PHE A 127 17.48 23.48 -19.93
CA PHE A 127 18.15 22.33 -19.34
C PHE A 127 17.70 22.09 -17.89
N LEU A 128 17.69 23.14 -17.07
CA LEU A 128 17.24 23.04 -15.68
C LEU A 128 15.74 22.72 -15.56
N LYS A 129 14.90 23.33 -16.41
CA LYS A 129 13.46 23.04 -16.45
C LYS A 129 13.20 21.58 -16.84
N ASN A 130 13.85 21.10 -17.89
CA ASN A 130 13.73 19.71 -18.34
C ASN A 130 14.19 18.72 -17.27
N PHE A 131 15.30 19.00 -16.57
CA PHE A 131 15.71 18.19 -15.42
C PHE A 131 14.61 18.13 -14.37
N SER A 132 14.05 19.28 -13.99
CA SER A 132 12.98 19.34 -12.99
C SER A 132 11.73 18.59 -13.39
N ASP A 133 11.29 18.72 -14.64
CA ASP A 133 10.10 18.04 -15.15
C ASP A 133 10.30 16.52 -15.15
N ASN A 134 11.46 16.05 -15.59
CA ASN A 134 11.81 14.62 -15.60
C ASN A 134 11.89 14.05 -14.19
N SER A 135 12.52 14.76 -13.24
CA SER A 135 12.61 14.32 -11.85
C SER A 135 11.26 14.31 -11.16
N LEU A 136 10.42 15.33 -11.35
CA LEU A 136 9.07 15.33 -10.78
C LEU A 136 8.22 14.20 -11.36
N PHE A 137 8.26 13.99 -12.68
CA PHE A 137 7.55 12.89 -13.31
C PHE A 137 8.02 11.54 -12.77
N GLY A 138 9.33 11.34 -12.61
CA GLY A 138 9.90 10.13 -12.00
C GLY A 138 9.43 9.90 -10.56
N LEU A 139 9.34 10.97 -9.76
CA LEU A 139 8.80 10.90 -8.39
C LEU A 139 7.31 10.54 -8.39
N GLU A 140 6.51 11.11 -9.29
CA GLU A 140 5.08 10.79 -9.43
C GLU A 140 4.86 9.33 -9.83
N VAL A 141 5.62 8.83 -10.81
CA VAL A 141 5.57 7.42 -11.22
C VAL A 141 5.90 6.51 -10.05
N LYS A 142 7.00 6.77 -9.33
CA LYS A 142 7.42 5.96 -8.17
C LYS A 142 6.37 5.94 -7.06
N ASN A 143 5.72 7.08 -6.80
CA ASN A 143 4.64 7.16 -5.82
C ASN A 143 3.40 6.37 -6.28
N ALA A 144 3.05 6.45 -7.56
CA ALA A 144 1.93 5.70 -8.13
C ALA A 144 2.18 4.18 -8.10
N GLU A 145 3.39 3.73 -8.48
CA GLU A 145 3.81 2.33 -8.41
C GLU A 145 3.77 1.80 -6.97
N GLY A 146 4.34 2.55 -6.01
CA GLY A 146 4.29 2.17 -4.60
C GLY A 146 2.86 2.05 -4.06
N SER A 147 1.98 2.98 -4.43
CA SER A 147 0.56 2.93 -4.06
C SER A 147 -0.16 1.73 -4.71
N PHE A 148 0.19 1.38 -5.94
CA PHE A 148 -0.36 0.23 -6.64
C PHE A 148 0.06 -1.09 -5.99
N ASP A 149 1.34 -1.24 -5.67
CA ASP A 149 1.88 -2.43 -5.00
C ASP A 149 1.22 -2.66 -3.64
N ASP A 150 0.99 -1.58 -2.87
CA ASP A 150 0.28 -1.64 -1.60
C ASP A 150 -1.18 -2.07 -1.79
N ALA A 151 -1.88 -1.51 -2.77
CA ALA A 151 -3.25 -1.90 -3.11
C ALA A 151 -3.33 -3.38 -3.55
N GLN A 152 -2.38 -3.85 -4.36
CA GLN A 152 -2.30 -5.23 -4.79
C GLN A 152 -2.09 -6.18 -3.59
N ARG A 153 -1.21 -5.82 -2.66
CA ARG A 153 -0.95 -6.60 -1.44
C ARG A 153 -2.18 -6.68 -0.53
N ILE A 154 -2.90 -5.56 -0.38
CA ILE A 154 -4.16 -5.51 0.38
C ILE A 154 -5.21 -6.40 -0.29
N HIS A 155 -5.36 -6.30 -1.61
CA HIS A 155 -6.31 -7.12 -2.37
C HIS A 155 -6.05 -8.62 -2.19
N GLN A 156 -4.80 -9.07 -2.34
CA GLN A 156 -4.43 -10.48 -2.13
C GLN A 156 -4.76 -10.98 -0.72
N LYS A 157 -4.53 -10.17 0.32
CA LYS A 157 -4.91 -10.50 1.70
C LYS A 157 -6.43 -10.67 1.85
N THR A 158 -7.19 -9.76 1.25
CA THR A 158 -8.66 -9.79 1.28
C THR A 158 -9.19 -11.03 0.55
N VAL A 159 -8.65 -11.38 -0.61
CA VAL A 159 -9.02 -12.61 -1.34
C VAL A 159 -8.78 -13.85 -0.48
N ARG A 160 -7.58 -14.00 0.10
CA ARG A 160 -7.27 -15.14 0.98
C ARG A 160 -8.21 -15.23 2.19
N ARG A 161 -8.55 -14.08 2.79
CA ARG A 161 -9.53 -14.03 3.89
C ARG A 161 -10.92 -14.45 3.42
N GLY A 162 -11.35 -14.02 2.23
CA GLY A 162 -12.61 -14.43 1.62
C GLY A 162 -12.68 -15.95 1.41
N GLU A 163 -11.63 -16.55 0.86
CA GLU A 163 -11.54 -18.00 0.67
C GLU A 163 -11.58 -18.78 2.00
N GLN A 164 -10.91 -18.28 3.04
CA GLN A 164 -10.96 -18.89 4.37
C GLN A 164 -12.37 -18.84 4.98
N LEU A 165 -13.05 -17.70 4.86
CA LEU A 165 -14.43 -17.54 5.33
C LEU A 165 -15.37 -18.49 4.59
N GLN A 166 -15.23 -18.60 3.27
CA GLN A 166 -16.04 -19.52 2.46
C GLN A 166 -15.89 -20.97 2.92
N ARG A 167 -14.64 -21.43 3.14
CA ARG A 167 -14.37 -22.78 3.69
C ARG A 167 -14.96 -22.97 5.09
N ALA A 168 -14.83 -21.97 5.96
CA ALA A 168 -15.38 -22.02 7.31
C ALA A 168 -16.92 -22.09 7.30
N ILE A 169 -17.58 -21.38 6.38
CA ILE A 169 -19.03 -21.45 6.18
C ILE A 169 -19.44 -22.87 5.75
N GLU A 170 -18.74 -23.45 4.78
CA GLU A 170 -19.03 -24.81 4.29
C GLU A 170 -18.83 -25.88 5.38
N LEU A 171 -17.77 -25.76 6.19
CA LEU A 171 -17.53 -26.66 7.32
C LEU A 171 -18.62 -26.52 8.40
N ASN A 172 -18.97 -25.30 8.78
CA ASN A 172 -20.05 -25.06 9.74
C ASN A 172 -21.40 -25.58 9.24
N ALA A 173 -21.70 -25.45 7.94
CA ALA A 173 -22.92 -25.99 7.36
C ALA A 173 -22.97 -27.52 7.49
N LYS A 174 -21.88 -28.22 7.17
CA LYS A 174 -21.79 -29.68 7.33
C LYS A 174 -21.89 -30.11 8.79
N GLU A 175 -21.27 -29.37 9.71
CA GLU A 175 -21.35 -29.63 11.14
C GLU A 175 -22.77 -29.46 11.67
N LYS A 176 -23.47 -28.39 11.24
CA LYS A 176 -24.89 -28.18 11.54
C LYS A 176 -25.73 -29.37 11.09
N ASP A 177 -25.57 -29.84 9.86
CA ASP A 177 -26.33 -30.98 9.35
C ASP A 177 -26.07 -32.25 10.15
N LYS A 178 -24.81 -32.49 10.56
CA LYS A 178 -24.45 -33.62 11.43
C LYS A 178 -25.11 -33.52 12.81
N LEU A 179 -25.10 -32.34 13.43
CA LEU A 179 -25.72 -32.11 14.73
C LEU A 179 -27.24 -32.30 14.67
N LEU A 180 -27.89 -31.83 13.60
CA LEU A 180 -29.32 -32.04 13.39
C LEU A 180 -29.70 -33.52 13.31
N LYS A 181 -28.93 -34.33 12.56
CA LYS A 181 -29.14 -35.79 12.50
C LYS A 181 -29.00 -36.45 13.87
N ARG A 182 -28.00 -36.03 14.65
CA ARG A 182 -27.78 -36.58 15.99
C ARG A 182 -28.90 -36.20 16.97
N ILE A 183 -29.46 -35.00 16.83
CA ILE A 183 -30.65 -34.60 17.60
C ILE A 183 -31.85 -35.49 17.25
N GLU A 184 -32.04 -35.81 15.97
CA GLU A 184 -33.12 -36.70 15.52
C GLU A 184 -32.95 -38.13 16.05
N GLU A 185 -31.72 -38.67 16.03
CA GLU A 185 -31.40 -39.98 16.59
C GLU A 185 -31.65 -40.03 18.10
N ASN A 186 -31.15 -39.04 18.84
CA ASN A 186 -31.37 -38.93 20.28
C ASN A 186 -32.87 -38.82 20.63
N ALA A 187 -33.67 -38.14 19.79
CA ALA A 187 -35.11 -38.04 20.01
C ALA A 187 -35.82 -39.40 19.86
N LYS A 188 -35.41 -40.22 18.88
CA LYS A 188 -35.92 -41.59 18.70
C LYS A 188 -35.52 -42.51 19.87
N GLU A 189 -34.27 -42.39 20.33
CA GLU A 189 -33.78 -43.15 21.49
C GLU A 189 -34.57 -42.79 22.75
N LEU A 190 -34.84 -41.50 22.98
CA LEU A 190 -35.67 -41.05 24.10
C LEU A 190 -37.08 -41.64 24.05
N GLU A 191 -37.71 -41.65 22.88
CA GLU A 191 -39.05 -42.24 22.70
C GLU A 191 -39.04 -43.75 23.01
N GLN A 192 -38.00 -44.48 22.58
CA GLN A 192 -37.86 -45.90 22.87
C GLN A 192 -37.68 -46.15 24.37
N LEU A 193 -36.79 -45.41 25.03
CA LEU A 193 -36.58 -45.53 26.48
C LEU A 193 -37.87 -45.25 27.27
N GLN A 194 -38.70 -44.31 26.82
CA GLN A 194 -40.00 -44.05 27.44
C GLN A 194 -40.96 -45.24 27.31
N LYS A 195 -41.03 -45.87 26.13
CA LYS A 195 -41.81 -47.10 25.90
C LYS A 195 -41.30 -48.27 26.74
N ASP A 196 -39.98 -48.41 26.88
CA ASP A 196 -39.36 -49.45 27.69
C ASP A 196 -39.68 -49.27 29.17
N ILE A 197 -39.65 -48.02 29.67
CA ILE A 197 -40.07 -47.68 31.05
C ILE A 197 -41.53 -48.09 31.28
N GLU A 198 -42.42 -47.80 30.33
CA GLU A 198 -43.85 -48.09 30.46
C GLU A 198 -44.15 -49.60 30.40
N THR A 199 -43.44 -50.31 29.52
CA THR A 199 -43.49 -51.77 29.44
C THR A 199 -43.02 -52.41 30.75
N ASN A 200 -41.85 -51.99 31.26
CA ASN A 200 -41.28 -52.49 32.51
C ASN A 200 -42.23 -52.26 33.71
N LYS A 201 -42.87 -51.08 33.81
CA LYS A 201 -43.89 -50.81 34.83
C LYS A 201 -45.05 -51.82 34.76
N THR A 202 -45.50 -52.14 33.56
CA THR A 202 -46.60 -53.10 33.33
C THR A 202 -46.19 -54.53 33.70
N GLU A 203 -44.97 -54.93 33.35
CA GLU A 203 -44.40 -56.22 33.72
C GLU A 203 -44.24 -56.36 35.24
N GLN A 204 -43.74 -55.33 35.93
CA GLN A 204 -43.64 -55.31 37.39
C GLN A 204 -45.01 -55.47 38.07
N ALA A 205 -46.04 -54.77 37.58
CA ALA A 205 -47.40 -54.89 38.11
C ALA A 205 -47.98 -56.30 37.89
N THR A 206 -47.71 -56.90 36.73
CA THR A 206 -48.14 -58.27 36.40
C THR A 206 -47.45 -59.29 37.29
N ALA A 207 -46.13 -59.16 37.47
CA ALA A 207 -45.33 -60.03 38.33
C ALA A 207 -45.77 -59.97 39.80
N LEU A 208 -46.08 -58.76 40.31
CA LEU A 208 -46.65 -58.59 41.66
C LEU A 208 -47.97 -59.33 41.81
N THR A 209 -48.88 -59.18 40.83
CA THR A 209 -50.18 -59.86 40.84
C THR A 209 -50.04 -61.38 40.85
N GLU A 210 -49.11 -61.92 40.06
CA GLU A 210 -48.82 -63.35 40.01
C GLU A 210 -48.24 -63.85 41.35
N LEU A 211 -47.34 -63.08 41.96
CA LEU A 211 -46.74 -63.41 43.26
C LEU A 211 -47.82 -63.46 44.35
N GLU A 212 -48.75 -62.50 44.39
CA GLU A 212 -49.89 -62.51 45.30
C GLU A 212 -50.81 -63.72 45.09
N SER A 213 -51.09 -64.08 43.83
CA SER A 213 -51.88 -65.27 43.49
C SER A 213 -51.20 -66.55 43.98
N ARG A 214 -49.89 -66.70 43.73
CA ARG A 214 -49.10 -67.84 44.21
C ARG A 214 -49.07 -67.89 45.74
N LYS A 215 -48.95 -66.74 46.41
CA LYS A 215 -49.00 -66.65 47.88
C LYS A 215 -50.35 -67.14 48.42
N LYS A 216 -51.47 -66.67 47.86
CA LYS A 216 -52.83 -67.15 48.21
C LYS A 216 -52.97 -68.65 48.01
N ASN A 217 -52.44 -69.20 46.91
CA ASN A 217 -52.46 -70.64 46.65
C ASN A 217 -51.67 -71.43 47.70
N ILE A 218 -50.47 -70.96 48.07
CA ILE A 218 -49.66 -71.59 49.13
C ILE A 218 -50.39 -71.56 50.47
N GLU A 219 -51.01 -70.44 50.82
CA GLU A 219 -51.79 -70.30 52.06
C GLU A 219 -53.01 -71.23 52.06
N ALA A 220 -53.74 -71.35 50.94
CA ALA A 220 -54.86 -72.27 50.80
C ALA A 220 -54.43 -73.74 50.93
N VAL A 221 -53.27 -74.12 50.37
CA VAL A 221 -52.72 -75.48 50.52
C VAL A 221 -52.31 -75.75 51.98
N LYS A 222 -51.71 -74.77 52.66
CA LYS A 222 -51.38 -74.89 54.10
C LYS A 222 -52.63 -75.06 54.96
N ALA A 223 -53.71 -74.33 54.67
CA ALA A 223 -54.97 -74.42 55.40
C ALA A 223 -55.65 -75.80 55.28
N LYS A 224 -55.43 -76.54 54.18
CA LYS A 224 -55.94 -77.91 54.01
C LYS A 224 -55.21 -78.97 54.84
N LYS A 225 -54.08 -78.64 55.46
CA LYS A 225 -53.26 -79.58 56.25
C LYS A 225 -53.65 -79.62 57.74
N ASN A 226 -54.61 -78.79 58.16
CA ASN A 226 -55.18 -78.76 59.51
C ASN A 226 -56.61 -79.30 59.51
#